data_AF-A0A2V4DEP6-F1
#
_entry.id   AF-A0A2V4DEP6-F1
#
_cell.length_a   1.000
_cell.length_b   1.000
_cell.length_c   1.000
_cell.angle_alpha   90.00
_cell.angle_beta   90.00
_cell.angle_gamma   90.00
#
_symmetry.space_group_name_H-M   'P 1'
#
loop_
_entity.id
_entity.type
_entity.pdbx_description
1 polymer ?
#
loop_
_entity_poly.entity_id
_entity_poly.type
_entity_poly.pdbx_seq_one_letter_code
_entity_poly.pdbx_strand_id
1 'polypeptide(L)'
;MTSPSNYEAPLMTDEQRVFLVIRCTSCERHFGSLRNDKSFLCPACGEHGEYPIVGRAKDGEDLRKRVSIANVPPELREEMKRKIKVDDYQDYQEDSASAPSLLKLLTNLVDEEGKLTLSTVQNELDRRGIVLPDAQELIDMAESQGLLLRDTTTEWKLLE
;
A
#
# COMPACT_ATOMS: atom_id res chain seq x y z
N MET A 1 -24.47 -37.10 24.58
CA MET A 1 -24.67 -35.84 25.33
C MET A 1 -23.30 -35.22 25.53
N THR A 2 -23.05 -34.21 24.70
CA THR A 2 -21.84 -33.41 24.60
C THR A 2 -21.70 -32.47 25.79
N SER A 3 -20.50 -32.32 26.33
CA SER A 3 -20.09 -31.14 27.09
C SER A 3 -18.72 -30.73 26.57
N PRO A 4 -18.60 -29.55 25.92
CA PRO A 4 -17.31 -29.04 25.49
C PRO A 4 -16.58 -28.45 26.70
N SER A 5 -15.34 -28.87 26.87
CA SER A 5 -14.41 -28.27 27.82
C SER A 5 -14.13 -26.83 27.36
N ASN A 6 -14.64 -25.86 28.12
CA ASN A 6 -14.31 -24.44 27.97
C ASN A 6 -12.83 -24.25 28.31
N TYR A 7 -11.99 -24.23 27.29
CA TYR A 7 -10.65 -23.67 27.40
C TYR A 7 -10.78 -22.14 27.26
N GLU A 8 -11.11 -21.47 28.36
CA GLU A 8 -10.92 -20.03 28.47
C GLU A 8 -9.42 -19.75 28.42
N ALA A 9 -8.96 -19.22 27.30
CA ALA A 9 -7.63 -18.64 27.20
C ALA A 9 -7.53 -17.46 28.19
N PRO A 10 -6.46 -17.34 28.99
CA PRO A 10 -6.34 -16.25 29.95
C PRO A 10 -6.35 -14.91 29.20
N LEU A 11 -7.32 -14.06 29.52
CA LEU A 11 -7.34 -12.66 29.10
C LEU A 11 -6.12 -11.97 29.69
N MET A 12 -5.09 -11.76 28.86
CA MET A 12 -3.91 -10.99 29.24
C MET A 12 -4.32 -9.54 29.52
N THR A 13 -4.14 -9.10 30.75
CA THR A 13 -4.37 -7.72 31.20
C THR A 13 -3.39 -6.77 30.49
N ASP A 14 -3.85 -5.55 30.21
CA ASP A 14 -3.17 -4.57 29.35
C ASP A 14 -1.80 -4.12 29.91
N GLU A 15 -1.52 -4.38 31.19
CA GLU A 15 -0.33 -3.95 31.93
C GLU A 15 0.95 -4.78 31.67
N GLN A 16 0.92 -5.82 30.81
CA GLN A 16 2.08 -6.70 30.56
C GLN A 16 2.46 -6.88 29.09
N ARG A 17 1.87 -6.11 28.18
CA ARG A 17 2.21 -6.20 26.75
C ARG A 17 3.59 -5.60 26.51
N VAL A 18 4.51 -6.40 25.98
CA VAL A 18 5.81 -5.94 25.49
C VAL A 18 5.82 -6.03 23.98
N PHE A 19 6.21 -4.96 23.30
CA PHE A 19 6.31 -4.97 21.84
C PHE A 19 7.72 -5.37 21.44
N LEU A 20 7.94 -6.64 21.12
CA LEU A 20 9.25 -7.18 20.76
C LEU A 20 9.38 -7.36 19.25
N VAL A 21 10.52 -6.94 18.70
CA VAL A 21 10.94 -7.25 17.32
C VAL A 21 11.92 -8.42 17.40
N ILE A 22 11.58 -9.52 16.73
CA ILE A 22 12.31 -10.78 16.80
C ILE A 22 12.80 -11.13 15.40
N ARG A 23 14.05 -11.61 15.25
CA ARG A 23 14.58 -12.14 13.99
C ARG A 23 14.61 -13.66 14.02
N CYS A 24 13.88 -14.33 13.13
CA CYS A 24 13.97 -15.77 12.97
C CYS A 24 15.37 -16.17 12.50
N THR A 25 16.00 -17.15 13.12
CA THR A 25 17.32 -17.66 12.71
C THR A 25 17.24 -18.63 11.54
N SER A 26 16.07 -19.17 11.22
CA SER A 26 15.87 -20.15 10.13
C SER A 26 15.57 -19.49 8.78
N CYS A 27 14.67 -18.51 8.75
CA CYS A 27 14.27 -17.82 7.51
C CYS A 27 14.71 -16.35 7.45
N GLU A 28 15.44 -15.88 8.47
CA GLU A 28 15.96 -14.52 8.61
C GLU A 28 14.93 -13.38 8.64
N ARG A 29 13.63 -13.70 8.53
CA ARG A 29 12.56 -12.73 8.63
C ARG A 29 12.33 -12.28 10.06
N HIS A 30 11.95 -11.02 10.17
CA HIS A 30 11.56 -10.37 11.40
C HIS A 30 10.06 -10.48 11.61
N PHE A 31 9.64 -10.58 12.86
CA PHE A 31 8.23 -10.56 13.25
C PHE A 31 8.04 -9.92 14.63
N GLY A 32 6.82 -9.51 14.91
CA GLY A 32 6.46 -8.88 16.18
C GLY A 32 5.86 -9.89 17.17
N SER A 33 6.13 -9.69 18.46
CA SER A 33 5.43 -10.37 19.56
C SER A 33 4.95 -9.35 20.60
N LEU A 34 3.78 -9.61 21.18
CA LEU A 34 3.23 -8.86 22.32
C LEU A 34 3.57 -9.51 23.67
N ARG A 35 4.25 -10.65 23.63
CA ARG A 35 4.53 -11.52 24.77
C ARG A 35 6.02 -11.60 25.02
N ASN A 36 6.40 -11.64 26.30
CA ASN A 36 7.78 -11.81 26.74
C ASN A 36 8.13 -13.30 26.99
N ASP A 37 7.87 -14.15 26.00
CA ASP A 37 8.19 -15.58 26.10
C ASP A 37 9.67 -15.85 25.73
N LYS A 38 10.15 -17.05 26.07
CA LYS A 38 11.49 -17.51 25.67
C LYS A 38 11.52 -18.07 24.25
N SER A 39 10.41 -18.66 23.80
CA SER A 39 10.27 -19.27 22.48
C SER A 39 9.06 -18.72 21.73
N PHE A 40 9.16 -18.67 20.41
CA PHE A 40 8.15 -18.13 19.52
C PHE A 40 7.94 -19.03 18.32
N LEU A 41 6.72 -18.99 17.77
CA LEU A 41 6.41 -19.53 16.45
C LEU A 41 6.69 -18.46 15.40
N CYS A 42 7.56 -18.75 14.43
CA CYS A 42 7.77 -17.87 13.30
C CYS A 42 6.55 -17.91 12.37
N PRO A 43 5.83 -16.78 12.17
CA PRO A 43 4.65 -16.75 11.28
C PRO A 43 5.01 -16.90 9.80
N ALA A 44 6.28 -16.75 9.42
CA ALA A 44 6.71 -16.83 8.04
C ALA A 44 7.12 -18.25 7.62
N CYS A 45 7.83 -19.00 8.47
CA CYS A 45 8.32 -20.34 8.12
C CYS A 45 7.74 -21.47 8.98
N GLY A 46 6.98 -21.15 10.03
CA GLY A 46 6.37 -22.15 10.92
C GLY A 46 7.33 -22.77 11.95
N GLU A 47 8.61 -22.40 11.92
CA GLU A 47 9.59 -22.90 12.89
C GLU A 47 9.27 -22.38 14.29
N HIS A 48 9.39 -23.26 15.29
CA HIS A 48 9.28 -22.91 16.70
C HIS A 48 10.67 -22.90 17.31
N GLY A 49 11.05 -21.82 17.99
CA GLY A 49 12.36 -21.77 18.62
C GLY A 49 12.59 -20.53 19.48
N GLU A 50 13.75 -20.51 20.12
CA GLU A 50 14.26 -19.31 20.76
C GLU A 50 14.96 -18.46 19.71
N TYR A 51 14.54 -17.21 19.58
CA TYR A 51 15.02 -16.30 18.56
C TYR A 51 15.54 -15.00 19.20
N PRO A 52 16.56 -14.36 18.60
CA PRO A 52 17.07 -13.11 19.10
C PRO A 52 16.02 -11.99 19.02
N ILE A 53 15.83 -11.31 20.15
CA ILE A 53 15.10 -10.04 20.21
C ILE A 53 16.04 -8.95 19.71
N VAL A 54 15.74 -8.38 18.55
CA VAL A 54 16.56 -7.36 17.89
C VAL A 54 16.05 -5.93 18.14
N GLY A 55 14.88 -5.79 18.79
CA GLY A 55 14.35 -4.48 19.12
C GLY A 55 13.13 -4.53 20.05
N ARG A 56 12.80 -3.37 20.61
CA ARG A 56 11.57 -3.13 21.36
C ARG A 56 10.86 -1.91 20.79
N ALA A 57 9.55 -1.97 20.66
CA ALA A 57 8.72 -0.87 20.18
C ALA A 57 7.93 -0.25 21.34
N LYS A 58 7.43 0.97 21.13
CA LYS A 58 6.65 1.70 22.14
C LYS A 58 5.18 1.27 22.18
N ASP A 59 4.65 0.92 21.01
CA ASP A 59 3.26 0.54 20.79
C ASP A 59 3.15 -0.38 19.55
N GLY A 60 1.93 -0.77 19.20
CA GLY A 60 1.66 -1.66 18.07
C GLY A 60 1.95 -1.05 16.70
N GLU A 61 1.86 0.27 16.56
CA GLU A 61 2.16 0.97 15.32
C GLU A 61 3.67 1.02 15.07
N ASP A 62 4.44 1.40 16.10
CA ASP A 62 5.90 1.37 16.08
C ASP A 62 6.42 -0.05 15.84
N LEU A 63 5.77 -1.07 16.42
CA LEU A 63 6.12 -2.48 16.18
C LEU A 63 5.96 -2.88 14.71
N ARG A 64 4.78 -2.58 14.13
CA ARG A 64 4.49 -2.84 12.72
C ARG A 64 5.53 -2.18 11.82
N LYS A 65 5.80 -0.88 12.05
CA LYS A 65 6.77 -0.11 11.28
C LYS A 65 8.17 -0.72 11.32
N ARG A 66 8.66 -1.09 12.52
CA ARG A 66 9.99 -1.69 12.69
C ARG A 66 10.12 -3.05 12.01
N VAL A 67 9.11 -3.91 12.14
CA VAL A 67 9.10 -5.22 11.49
C VAL A 67 9.10 -5.08 9.97
N SER A 68 8.30 -4.16 9.42
CA SER A 68 8.27 -3.88 7.98
C SER A 68 9.64 -3.45 7.45
N ILE A 69 10.29 -2.48 8.12
CA ILE A 69 11.62 -2.00 7.71
C ILE A 69 12.67 -3.12 7.81
N ALA A 70 12.66 -3.92 8.88
CA ALA A 70 13.64 -4.97 9.11
C ALA A 70 13.53 -6.14 8.11
N ASN A 71 12.37 -6.34 7.50
CA ASN A 71 12.13 -7.37 6.49
C ASN A 71 12.51 -6.96 5.06
N VAL A 72 12.95 -5.73 4.84
CA VAL A 72 13.40 -5.28 3.51
C VAL A 72 14.81 -5.84 3.25
N PRO A 73 15.00 -6.69 2.21
CA PRO A 73 16.31 -7.25 1.86
C PRO A 73 17.36 -6.17 1.58
N PRO A 74 18.63 -6.38 2.00
CA PRO A 74 19.70 -5.41 1.76
C PRO A 74 20.03 -5.24 0.27
N GLU A 75 19.81 -6.27 -0.55
CA GLU A 75 19.99 -6.21 -2.02
C GLU A 75 19.06 -5.20 -2.69
N LEU A 76 17.91 -4.90 -2.06
CA LEU A 76 16.96 -3.88 -2.50
C LEU A 76 17.23 -2.51 -1.85
N ARG A 77 18.18 -2.37 -0.89
CA ARG A 77 18.46 -1.09 -0.22
C ARG A 77 19.12 -0.07 -1.14
N GLU A 78 19.95 -0.48 -2.09
CA GLU A 78 20.59 0.45 -3.03
C GLU A 78 19.65 0.84 -4.18
N GLU A 79 18.73 -0.04 -4.59
CA GLU A 79 17.65 0.31 -5.50
C GLU A 79 16.61 1.24 -4.83
N MET A 80 16.31 0.99 -3.55
CA MET A 80 15.44 1.84 -2.74
C MET A 80 16.08 3.19 -2.41
N LYS A 81 17.39 3.28 -2.13
CA LYS A 81 18.09 4.58 -1.99
C LYS A 81 18.13 5.39 -3.28
N ARG A 82 18.26 4.73 -4.45
CA ARG A 82 18.17 5.40 -5.75
C ARG A 82 16.77 5.97 -6.00
N LYS A 83 15.72 5.25 -5.60
CA LYS A 83 14.34 5.75 -5.68
C LYS A 83 14.01 6.81 -4.61
N ILE A 84 14.51 6.66 -3.38
CA ILE A 84 14.29 7.61 -2.27
C ILE A 84 14.96 8.96 -2.53
N LYS A 85 16.12 9.02 -3.21
CA LYS A 85 16.70 10.31 -3.63
C LYS A 85 15.87 11.05 -4.68
N VAL A 86 14.92 10.36 -5.33
CA VAL A 86 13.93 10.96 -6.23
C VAL A 86 12.64 11.29 -5.47
N ASP A 87 12.29 10.53 -4.42
CA ASP A 87 11.05 10.71 -3.63
C ASP A 87 11.15 11.68 -2.42
N ASP A 88 12.33 12.16 -2.04
CA ASP A 88 12.47 13.12 -0.91
C ASP A 88 11.99 14.55 -1.26
N TYR A 89 11.24 14.71 -2.36
CA TYR A 89 10.58 15.96 -2.74
C TYR A 89 9.20 15.74 -3.34
N GLN A 90 8.37 14.86 -2.76
CA GLN A 90 6.93 15.05 -2.89
C GLN A 90 6.21 14.53 -1.65
N ASP A 91 5.83 15.52 -0.85
CA ASP A 91 4.77 15.51 0.14
C ASP A 91 3.63 14.56 -0.27
N TYR A 92 3.00 13.95 0.73
CA TYR A 92 1.75 13.18 0.60
C TYR A 92 0.63 14.06 -0.01
N GLN A 93 0.67 14.28 -1.31
CA GLN A 93 -0.52 14.51 -2.10
C GLN A 93 -0.98 13.13 -2.55
N GLU A 94 -2.29 12.87 -2.56
CA GLU A 94 -2.83 11.74 -3.32
C GLU A 94 -2.05 11.63 -4.63
N ASP A 95 -1.46 10.46 -4.93
CA ASP A 95 -0.80 10.24 -6.22
C ASP A 95 -1.81 10.65 -7.30
N SER A 96 -1.64 11.87 -7.82
CA SER A 96 -2.62 12.54 -8.66
C SER A 96 -2.72 11.81 -10.00
N ALA A 97 -1.69 11.03 -10.32
CA ALA A 97 -1.56 10.12 -11.45
C ALA A 97 -1.81 8.63 -11.11
N SER A 98 -2.31 8.28 -9.91
CA SER A 98 -2.71 6.89 -9.65
C SER A 98 -3.92 6.50 -10.53
N ALA A 99 -4.02 5.23 -10.94
CA ALA A 99 -5.12 4.77 -11.80
C ALA A 99 -6.53 5.11 -11.26
N PRO A 100 -6.83 4.96 -9.95
CA PRO A 100 -8.11 5.40 -9.39
C PRO A 100 -8.31 6.92 -9.44
N SER A 101 -7.26 7.71 -9.19
CA SER A 101 -7.31 9.18 -9.27
C SER A 101 -7.57 9.66 -10.70
N LEU A 102 -6.92 9.04 -11.69
CA LEU A 102 -7.09 9.36 -13.11
C LEU A 102 -8.47 8.98 -13.63
N LEU A 103 -9.00 7.82 -13.21
CA LEU A 103 -10.38 7.45 -13.53
C LEU A 103 -11.38 8.46 -12.95
N LYS A 104 -11.20 8.81 -11.67
CA LYS A 104 -12.04 9.81 -11.01
C LYS A 104 -11.92 11.20 -11.67
N LEU A 105 -10.74 11.54 -12.19
CA LEU A 105 -10.53 12.76 -12.97
C LEU A 105 -11.38 12.72 -14.24
N LEU A 106 -11.30 11.64 -15.03
CA LEU A 106 -12.08 11.49 -16.26
C LEU A 106 -13.58 11.58 -15.98
N THR A 107 -14.09 10.90 -14.95
CA THR A 107 -15.52 10.93 -14.61
C THR A 107 -16.00 12.33 -14.21
N ASN A 108 -15.13 13.16 -13.61
CA ASN A 108 -15.48 14.51 -13.18
C ASN A 108 -15.41 15.55 -14.33
N LEU A 109 -14.79 15.20 -15.45
CA LEU A 109 -14.65 16.08 -16.62
C LEU A 109 -15.73 15.88 -17.67
N VAL A 110 -16.60 14.90 -17.45
CA VAL A 110 -17.76 14.65 -18.28
C VAL A 110 -18.71 15.85 -18.16
N ASP A 111 -19.10 16.41 -19.29
CA ASP A 111 -20.06 17.52 -19.35
C ASP A 111 -21.52 17.05 -19.15
N GLU A 112 -22.46 17.99 -19.18
CA GLU A 112 -23.89 17.70 -19.00
C GLU A 112 -24.48 16.77 -20.08
N GLU A 113 -23.79 16.62 -21.22
CA GLU A 113 -24.17 15.72 -22.32
C GLU A 113 -23.49 14.34 -22.23
N GLY A 114 -22.70 14.08 -21.19
CA GLY A 114 -21.97 12.83 -21.05
C GLY A 114 -20.69 12.75 -21.87
N LYS A 115 -20.19 13.89 -22.37
CA LYS A 115 -19.03 13.98 -23.26
C LYS A 115 -17.80 14.53 -22.57
N LEU A 116 -16.65 14.13 -23.11
CA LEU A 116 -15.32 14.48 -22.66
C LEU A 116 -14.50 14.86 -23.89
N THR A 117 -13.71 15.92 -23.81
CA THR A 117 -12.87 16.38 -24.92
C THR A 117 -11.39 16.28 -24.58
N LEU A 118 -10.55 16.12 -25.61
CA LEU A 118 -9.09 16.04 -25.39
C LEU A 118 -8.56 17.29 -24.68
N SER A 119 -9.08 18.47 -25.05
CA SER A 119 -8.67 19.75 -24.47
C SER A 119 -9.09 19.89 -23.01
N THR A 120 -10.28 19.42 -22.62
CA THR A 120 -10.71 19.46 -21.21
C THR A 120 -9.87 18.54 -20.33
N VAL A 121 -9.46 17.36 -20.85
CA VAL A 121 -8.53 16.47 -20.14
C VAL A 121 -7.15 17.10 -19.99
N GLN A 122 -6.56 17.61 -21.07
CA GLN A 122 -5.24 18.21 -21.02
C GLN A 122 -5.18 19.40 -20.05
N ASN A 123 -6.18 20.28 -20.09
CA ASN A 123 -6.27 21.42 -19.18
C ASN A 123 -6.31 20.99 -17.71
N GLU A 124 -7.00 19.89 -17.39
CA GLU A 124 -7.11 19.40 -16.02
C GLU A 124 -5.83 18.68 -15.56
N LEU A 125 -5.14 17.96 -16.45
CA LEU A 125 -3.82 17.39 -16.17
C LEU A 125 -2.79 18.50 -15.89
N ASP A 126 -2.77 19.53 -16.72
CA ASP A 126 -1.90 20.71 -16.56
C ASP A 126 -2.20 21.43 -15.25
N ARG A 127 -3.49 21.63 -14.92
CA ARG A 127 -3.93 22.26 -13.66
C ARG A 127 -3.44 21.49 -12.43
N ARG A 128 -3.34 20.16 -12.52
CA ARG A 128 -2.89 19.27 -11.43
C ARG A 128 -1.39 18.99 -11.46
N GLY A 129 -0.66 19.49 -12.45
CA GLY A 129 0.77 19.22 -12.62
C GLY A 129 1.07 17.76 -12.99
N ILE A 130 0.12 17.05 -13.60
CA ILE A 130 0.30 15.68 -14.07
C ILE A 130 0.93 15.73 -15.47
N VAL A 131 2.19 15.32 -15.58
CA VAL A 131 2.94 15.35 -16.85
C VAL A 131 2.81 14.03 -17.62
N LEU A 132 2.64 12.92 -16.92
CA LEU A 132 2.45 11.59 -17.50
C LEU A 132 1.36 10.83 -16.71
N PRO A 133 0.41 10.14 -17.38
CA PRO A 133 0.23 10.13 -18.83
C PRO A 133 -0.24 11.48 -19.38
N ASP A 134 0.03 11.75 -20.66
CA ASP A 134 -0.59 12.89 -21.35
C ASP A 134 -2.09 12.64 -21.64
N ALA A 135 -2.83 13.67 -22.09
CA ALA A 135 -4.26 13.53 -22.30
C ALA A 135 -4.63 12.48 -23.36
N GLN A 136 -3.81 12.33 -24.41
CA GLN A 136 -4.06 11.35 -25.46
C GLN A 136 -3.78 9.93 -24.94
N GLU A 137 -2.65 9.74 -24.25
CA GLU A 137 -2.30 8.47 -23.61
C GLU A 137 -3.37 8.02 -22.61
N LEU A 138 -3.87 8.94 -21.78
CA LEU A 138 -4.91 8.64 -20.80
C LEU A 138 -6.22 8.24 -21.46
N ILE A 139 -6.62 8.94 -22.53
CA ILE A 139 -7.83 8.63 -23.29
C ILE A 139 -7.69 7.29 -24.02
N ASP A 140 -6.56 7.01 -24.66
CA ASP A 140 -6.30 5.75 -25.36
C ASP A 140 -6.31 4.57 -24.38
N MET A 141 -5.74 4.75 -23.18
CA MET A 141 -5.82 3.77 -22.09
C MET A 141 -7.27 3.52 -21.65
N ALA A 142 -8.09 4.55 -21.53
CA ALA A 142 -9.49 4.39 -21.12
C ALA A 142 -10.34 3.77 -22.23
N GLU A 143 -10.11 4.13 -23.50
CA GLU A 143 -10.77 3.56 -24.68
C GLU A 143 -10.42 2.07 -24.82
N SER A 144 -9.15 1.69 -24.66
CA SER A 144 -8.72 0.28 -24.73
C SER A 144 -9.26 -0.60 -23.60
N GLN A 145 -9.60 0.00 -22.45
CA GLN A 145 -10.25 -0.67 -21.32
C GLN A 145 -11.78 -0.67 -21.42
N GLY A 146 -12.36 -0.07 -22.46
CA GLY A 146 -13.80 0.01 -22.65
C GLY A 146 -14.51 0.99 -21.72
N LEU A 147 -13.79 1.98 -21.18
CA LEU A 147 -14.33 3.04 -20.31
C LEU A 147 -14.79 4.26 -21.11
N LEU A 148 -14.20 4.51 -22.27
CA LEU A 148 -14.55 5.59 -23.17
C LEU A 148 -14.94 5.03 -24.54
N LEU A 149 -15.94 5.64 -25.16
CA LEU A 149 -16.32 5.43 -26.55
C LEU A 149 -16.05 6.71 -27.35
N ARG A 150 -15.24 6.61 -28.40
CA ARG A 150 -14.96 7.73 -29.29
C ARG A 150 -16.21 8.12 -30.07
N ASP A 151 -16.66 9.37 -29.92
CA ASP A 151 -17.80 9.95 -30.65
C ASP A 151 -17.29 10.67 -31.90
N THR A 152 -16.24 11.48 -31.75
CA THR A 152 -15.55 12.18 -32.84
C THR A 152 -14.03 12.10 -32.66
N THR A 153 -13.24 12.74 -33.53
CA THR A 153 -11.77 12.80 -33.39
C THR A 153 -11.29 13.50 -32.13
N THR A 154 -12.14 14.30 -31.49
CA THR A 154 -11.78 15.12 -30.31
C THR A 154 -12.74 14.95 -29.13
N GLU A 155 -13.72 14.05 -29.24
CA GLU A 155 -14.77 13.85 -28.25
C GLU A 155 -14.99 12.36 -27.97
N TRP A 156 -15.15 12.05 -26.68
CA TRP A 156 -15.41 10.73 -26.15
C TRP A 156 -16.60 10.76 -25.21
N LYS A 157 -17.34 9.66 -25.15
CA LYS A 157 -18.41 9.43 -24.19
C LYS A 157 -17.94 8.45 -23.14
N LEU A 158 -18.26 8.73 -21.88
CA LEU A 158 -18.04 7.79 -20.80
C LEU A 158 -19.02 6.62 -20.90
N LEU A 159 -18.50 5.40 -20.77
CA LEU A 159 -19.29 4.18 -20.68
C LEU A 159 -19.42 3.79 -19.19
N GLU A 160 -20.66 3.70 -18.70
CA GLU A 160 -20.99 3.17 -17.37
C GLU A 160 -21.11 1.64 -17.37
#